data_AF-A0A964YL60-F1
#
_entry.id   AF-A0A964YL60-F1
#
_cell.length_a   1.000
_cell.length_b   1.000
_cell.length_c   1.000
_cell.angle_alpha   90.00
_cell.angle_beta   90.00
_cell.angle_gamma   90.00
#
_symmetry.space_group_name_H-M   'P 1'
#
loop_
_entity.id
_entity.type
_entity.pdbx_description
1 polymer ?
#
loop_
_entity_poly.entity_id
_entity_poly.type
_entity_poly.pdbx_seq_one_letter_code
_entity_poly.pdbx_strand_id
1 'polypeptide(L)'
;ATDLRRATNIKVLSGSNKTGKYSRINGTDNVIIIRLAELYLNRAEARAKKAAPDLTGALSDLNVIRARAGLAASTAATAADILKQVYEDRYYEFAHEGHAFFDYKRTNRLASTFTGFSGANAFRAIYPTPQREIINSAGQITQVAGY
;
A
#
# COMPACT_ATOMS: atom_id res chain seq x y z
N ALA A 1 9.32 -13.06 -16.96
CA ALA A 1 7.94 -13.49 -16.68
C ALA A 1 7.04 -12.25 -16.63
N THR A 2 5.84 -12.32 -17.20
CA THR A 2 4.88 -11.20 -17.22
C THR A 2 4.04 -11.25 -15.94
N ASP A 3 4.06 -10.19 -15.14
CA ASP A 3 3.26 -10.09 -13.92
C ASP A 3 1.75 -10.13 -14.24
N LEU A 4 1.05 -11.15 -13.75
CA LEU A 4 -0.38 -11.37 -14.02
C LEU A 4 -1.26 -10.27 -13.41
N ARG A 5 -0.79 -9.58 -12.38
CA ARG A 5 -1.53 -8.48 -11.73
C ARG A 5 -1.75 -7.31 -12.68
N ARG A 6 -0.89 -7.12 -13.68
CA ARG A 6 -1.01 -6.02 -14.66
C ARG A 6 -2.38 -6.02 -15.34
N ALA A 7 -2.87 -7.18 -15.76
CA ALA A 7 -4.16 -7.30 -16.44
C ALA A 7 -5.34 -6.90 -15.55
N THR A 8 -5.21 -7.06 -14.23
CA THR A 8 -6.24 -6.70 -13.25
C THR A 8 -6.12 -5.25 -12.80
N ASN A 9 -4.89 -4.73 -12.69
CA ASN A 9 -4.63 -3.35 -12.24
C ASN A 9 -4.82 -2.30 -13.34
N ILE A 10 -4.59 -2.69 -14.60
CA ILE A 10 -4.64 -1.81 -15.78
C ILE A 10 -5.37 -2.50 -16.92
N LYS A 11 -6.58 -2.02 -17.22
CA LYS A 11 -7.39 -2.39 -18.37
C LYS A 11 -7.58 -1.16 -19.27
N VAL A 12 -7.33 -1.30 -20.57
CA VAL A 12 -7.59 -0.22 -21.53
C VAL A 12 -9.05 -0.27 -21.94
N LEU A 13 -9.79 0.79 -21.64
CA LEU A 13 -11.19 0.98 -22.03
C LEU A 13 -11.31 2.31 -22.77
N SER A 14 -11.73 2.26 -24.04
CA SER A 14 -11.89 3.44 -24.90
C SER A 14 -10.65 4.37 -24.90
N GLY A 15 -9.45 3.80 -25.02
CA GLY A 15 -8.19 4.54 -25.04
C GLY A 15 -7.69 5.04 -23.67
N SER A 16 -8.43 4.80 -22.58
CA SER A 16 -8.04 5.18 -21.23
C SER A 16 -7.66 3.97 -20.36
N ASN A 17 -6.63 4.13 -19.53
CA ASN A 17 -6.30 3.15 -18.49
C ASN A 17 -7.32 3.22 -17.35
N LYS A 18 -7.94 2.09 -17.03
CA LYS A 18 -8.90 1.90 -15.93
C LYS A 18 -8.47 0.71 -15.07
N THR A 19 -8.95 0.63 -13.84
CA THR A 19 -8.77 -0.57 -13.02
C THR A 19 -9.69 -1.69 -13.52
N GLY A 20 -9.21 -2.92 -13.51
CA GLY A 20 -10.02 -4.12 -13.75
C GLY A 20 -10.63 -4.72 -12.48
N LYS A 21 -10.20 -4.26 -11.28
CA LYS A 21 -10.70 -4.78 -9.99
C LYS A 21 -12.15 -4.40 -9.71
N TYR A 22 -12.53 -3.19 -10.09
CA TYR A 22 -13.87 -2.65 -9.96
C TYR A 22 -14.30 -2.19 -11.35
N SER A 23 -15.12 -3.00 -12.01
CA SER A 23 -15.40 -2.87 -13.45
C SER A 23 -16.86 -2.64 -13.79
N ARG A 24 -17.77 -2.78 -12.82
CA ARG A 24 -19.20 -2.54 -12.98
C ARG A 24 -19.48 -1.05 -12.92
N ILE A 25 -19.81 -0.49 -14.08
CA ILE A 25 -20.07 0.95 -14.27
C ILE A 25 -21.30 1.43 -13.47
N ASN A 26 -22.22 0.51 -13.13
CA ASN A 26 -23.39 0.81 -12.31
C ASN A 26 -23.09 0.92 -10.79
N GLY A 27 -21.83 0.82 -10.36
CA GLY A 27 -21.43 0.97 -8.96
C GLY A 27 -21.79 -0.22 -8.05
N THR A 28 -22.09 -1.38 -8.63
CA THR A 28 -22.53 -2.58 -7.86
C THR A 28 -21.41 -3.59 -7.60
N ASP A 29 -20.15 -3.19 -7.75
CA ASP A 29 -19.03 -4.05 -7.36
C ASP A 29 -18.96 -4.19 -5.84
N ASN A 30 -18.66 -5.41 -5.38
CA ASN A 30 -18.31 -5.62 -3.98
C ASN A 30 -16.95 -4.97 -3.71
N VAL A 31 -16.87 -4.18 -2.63
CA VAL A 31 -15.62 -3.56 -2.21
C VAL A 31 -14.85 -4.53 -1.34
N ILE A 32 -13.59 -4.78 -1.69
CA ILE A 32 -12.71 -5.64 -0.90
C ILE A 32 -12.12 -4.81 0.23
N ILE A 33 -12.42 -5.19 1.47
CA ILE A 33 -11.90 -4.52 2.67
C ILE A 33 -10.67 -5.24 3.22
N ILE A 34 -10.73 -6.59 3.28
CA ILE A 34 -9.62 -7.45 3.73
C ILE A 34 -9.59 -8.67 2.83
N ARG A 35 -8.39 -9.20 2.58
CA ARG A 35 -8.21 -10.47 1.87
C ARG A 35 -6.97 -11.22 2.31
N LEU A 36 -6.96 -12.52 2.04
CA LEU A 36 -5.90 -13.43 2.48
C LEU A 36 -4.49 -13.00 2.06
N ALA A 37 -4.33 -12.37 0.89
CA ALA A 37 -3.04 -11.85 0.45
C ALA A 37 -2.44 -10.82 1.43
N GLU A 38 -3.29 -10.02 2.08
CA GLU A 38 -2.86 -9.06 3.09
C GLU A 38 -2.28 -9.78 4.30
N LEU A 39 -2.90 -10.86 4.75
CA LEU A 39 -2.42 -11.66 5.87
C LEU A 39 -1.04 -12.26 5.60
N TYR A 40 -0.81 -12.79 4.38
CA TYR A 40 0.51 -13.27 3.98
C TYR A 40 1.56 -12.15 3.96
N LEU A 41 1.25 -10.99 3.36
CA LEU A 41 2.22 -9.90 3.26
C LEU A 41 2.46 -9.21 4.62
N ASN A 42 1.46 -9.10 5.48
CA ASN A 42 1.59 -8.61 6.86
C ASN A 42 2.48 -9.58 7.67
N ARG A 43 2.26 -10.89 7.54
CA ARG A 43 3.08 -11.91 8.23
C ARG A 43 4.51 -11.94 7.71
N ALA A 44 4.73 -11.82 6.40
CA ALA A 44 6.05 -11.71 5.79
C ALA A 44 6.81 -10.48 6.32
N GLU A 45 6.15 -9.32 6.36
CA GLU A 45 6.72 -8.08 6.91
C GLU A 45 7.08 -8.24 8.39
N ALA A 46 6.16 -8.78 9.19
CA ALA A 46 6.38 -8.98 10.62
C ALA A 46 7.55 -9.93 10.89
N ARG A 47 7.63 -11.06 10.18
CA ARG A 47 8.73 -12.04 10.30
C ARG A 47 10.10 -11.41 10.00
N ALA A 48 10.17 -10.56 8.97
CA ALA A 48 11.39 -9.86 8.61
C ALA A 48 11.77 -8.73 9.60
N LYS A 49 10.80 -8.14 10.32
CA LYS A 49 11.02 -7.05 11.29
C LYS A 49 11.32 -7.50 12.73
N LYS A 50 11.22 -8.79 13.04
CA LYS A 50 11.56 -9.30 14.38
C LYS A 50 12.99 -8.94 14.75
N ALA A 51 13.26 -8.78 16.06
CA ALA A 51 14.61 -8.58 16.57
C ALA A 51 15.58 -9.71 16.14
N ALA A 52 15.07 -10.95 16.08
CA ALA A 52 15.68 -12.06 15.36
C ALA A 52 14.79 -12.41 14.14
N PRO A 53 15.15 -11.92 12.92
CA PRO A 53 14.34 -12.12 11.72
C PRO A 53 14.17 -13.59 11.33
N ASP A 54 12.94 -13.97 10.97
CA ASP A 54 12.64 -15.27 10.36
C ASP A 54 12.60 -15.10 8.83
N LEU A 55 13.78 -15.14 8.20
CA LEU A 55 13.90 -14.88 6.76
C LEU A 55 13.26 -15.98 5.92
N THR A 56 13.41 -17.24 6.33
CA THR A 56 12.81 -18.39 5.62
C THR A 56 11.29 -18.32 5.65
N GLY A 57 10.69 -18.03 6.81
CA GLY A 57 9.25 -17.85 6.92
C GLY A 57 8.75 -16.62 6.17
N ALA A 58 9.51 -15.51 6.19
CA ALA A 58 9.14 -14.32 5.43
C ALA A 58 9.14 -14.56 3.91
N LEU A 59 10.18 -15.24 3.39
CA LEU A 59 10.25 -15.64 1.99
C LEU A 59 9.15 -16.64 1.62
N SER A 60 8.83 -17.59 2.49
CA SER A 60 7.74 -18.54 2.27
C SER A 60 6.41 -17.80 2.04
N ASP A 61 6.08 -16.84 2.90
CA ASP A 61 4.85 -16.04 2.77
C ASP A 61 4.86 -15.14 1.53
N LEU A 62 5.96 -14.44 1.28
CA LEU A 62 6.11 -13.58 0.10
C LEU A 62 5.95 -14.39 -1.18
N ASN A 63 6.55 -15.59 -1.24
CA ASN A 63 6.54 -16.42 -2.43
C ASN A 63 5.16 -17.02 -2.75
N VAL A 64 4.25 -17.16 -1.77
CA VAL A 64 2.84 -17.49 -2.06
C VAL A 64 2.20 -16.43 -2.96
N ILE A 65 2.47 -15.15 -2.67
CA ILE A 65 1.92 -14.01 -3.41
C ILE A 65 2.59 -13.89 -4.77
N ARG A 66 3.91 -14.03 -4.83
CA ARG A 66 4.68 -13.98 -6.08
C ARG A 66 4.29 -15.10 -7.04
N ALA A 67 4.11 -16.31 -6.54
CA ALA A 67 3.65 -17.44 -7.35
C ALA A 67 2.27 -17.18 -7.96
N ARG A 68 1.30 -16.68 -7.17
CA ARG A 68 -0.02 -16.28 -7.70
C ARG A 68 0.09 -15.18 -8.76
N ALA A 69 1.01 -14.24 -8.59
CA ALA A 69 1.26 -13.18 -9.56
C ALA A 69 2.02 -13.66 -10.83
N GLY A 70 2.38 -14.94 -10.92
CA GLY A 70 3.17 -15.49 -12.03
C GLY A 70 4.63 -15.02 -12.02
N LEU A 71 5.14 -14.58 -10.87
CA LEU A 71 6.51 -14.13 -10.68
C LEU A 71 7.41 -15.26 -10.17
N ALA A 72 8.69 -15.16 -10.50
CA ALA A 72 9.69 -16.03 -9.91
C ALA A 72 9.78 -15.81 -8.39
N ALA A 73 10.04 -16.90 -7.67
CA ALA A 73 10.31 -16.85 -6.24
C ALA A 73 11.43 -15.84 -5.93
N SER A 74 11.24 -15.09 -4.85
CA SER A 74 12.25 -14.20 -4.32
C SER A 74 13.45 -14.98 -3.82
N THR A 75 14.64 -14.48 -4.14
CA THR A 75 15.94 -14.95 -3.63
C THR A 75 16.59 -13.94 -2.68
N ALA A 76 15.81 -12.99 -2.15
CA ALA A 76 16.32 -11.97 -1.22
C ALA A 76 16.94 -12.63 0.03
N ALA A 77 18.17 -12.24 0.36
CA ALA A 77 18.95 -12.89 1.42
C ALA A 77 18.96 -12.10 2.74
N THR A 78 18.56 -10.83 2.74
CA THR A 78 18.56 -9.97 3.92
C THR A 78 17.15 -9.54 4.31
N ALA A 79 16.95 -9.22 5.59
CA ALA A 79 15.68 -8.66 6.06
C ALA A 79 15.31 -7.37 5.30
N ALA A 80 16.29 -6.52 5.01
CA ALA A 80 16.08 -5.27 4.27
C ALA A 80 15.59 -5.53 2.84
N ASP A 81 16.22 -6.47 2.13
CA ASP A 81 15.83 -6.83 0.76
C ASP A 81 14.45 -7.48 0.72
N ILE A 82 14.14 -8.35 1.69
CA ILE A 82 12.80 -8.96 1.83
C ILE A 82 11.76 -7.87 2.08
N LEU A 83 12.02 -6.92 2.99
CA LEU A 83 11.09 -5.83 3.28
C LEU A 83 10.86 -4.94 2.06
N LYS A 84 11.91 -4.63 1.30
CA LYS A 84 11.79 -3.89 0.04
C LYS A 84 10.84 -4.62 -0.92
N GLN A 85 11.04 -5.92 -1.13
CA GLN A 85 10.17 -6.71 -2.01
C GLN A 85 8.75 -6.87 -1.47
N VAL A 86 8.56 -7.02 -0.16
CA VAL A 86 7.24 -7.02 0.46
C VAL A 86 6.53 -5.70 0.17
N TYR A 87 7.19 -4.56 0.31
CA TYR A 87 6.56 -3.27 0.02
C TYR A 87 6.23 -3.08 -1.46
N GLU A 88 7.09 -3.53 -2.38
CA GLU A 88 6.82 -3.52 -3.82
C GLU A 88 5.63 -4.43 -4.17
N ASP A 89 5.63 -5.65 -3.67
CA ASP A 89 4.55 -6.60 -3.93
C ASP A 89 3.23 -6.15 -3.30
N ARG A 90 3.24 -5.50 -2.12
CA ARG A 90 2.05 -4.86 -1.54
C ARG A 90 1.50 -3.76 -2.44
N TYR A 91 2.35 -2.92 -3.01
CA TYR A 91 1.93 -1.82 -3.90
C TYR A 91 1.20 -2.34 -5.14
N TYR A 92 1.74 -3.38 -5.79
CA TYR A 92 1.10 -3.98 -6.95
C TYR A 92 -0.11 -4.85 -6.59
N GLU A 93 -0.01 -5.62 -5.51
CA GLU A 93 -1.08 -6.50 -5.07
C GLU A 93 -2.32 -5.67 -4.70
N PHE A 94 -2.17 -4.62 -3.89
CA PHE A 94 -3.26 -3.79 -3.35
C PHE A 94 -3.53 -2.49 -4.12
N ALA A 95 -3.09 -2.39 -5.39
CA ALA A 95 -3.41 -1.23 -6.21
C ALA A 95 -4.93 -0.99 -6.23
N HIS A 96 -5.35 0.25 -6.00
CA HIS A 96 -6.76 0.68 -5.93
C HIS A 96 -7.56 0.18 -4.70
N GLU A 97 -6.90 -0.37 -3.66
CA GLU A 97 -7.55 -0.85 -2.42
C GLU A 97 -7.24 0.05 -1.20
N GLY A 98 -6.66 1.24 -1.41
CA GLY A 98 -6.45 2.23 -0.33
C GLY A 98 -5.20 2.03 0.54
N HIS A 99 -4.36 1.04 0.26
CA HIS A 99 -3.19 0.74 1.12
C HIS A 99 -1.99 1.68 0.91
N ALA A 100 -1.72 2.10 -0.32
CA ALA A 100 -0.44 2.70 -0.71
C ALA A 100 -0.03 3.88 0.19
N PHE A 101 -0.91 4.87 0.37
CA PHE A 101 -0.62 6.05 1.20
C PHE A 101 -0.23 5.68 2.63
N PHE A 102 -1.01 4.82 3.28
CA PHE A 102 -0.77 4.40 4.65
C PHE A 102 0.49 3.52 4.77
N ASP A 103 0.75 2.66 3.79
CA ASP A 103 1.97 1.86 3.74
C ASP A 103 3.22 2.74 3.62
N TYR A 104 3.21 3.75 2.76
CA TYR A 104 4.32 4.70 2.65
C TYR A 104 4.49 5.53 3.92
N LYS A 105 3.39 5.99 4.53
CA LYS A 105 3.41 6.79 5.76
C LYS A 105 3.96 5.99 6.95
N ARG A 106 3.40 4.81 7.24
CA ARG A 106 3.80 3.98 8.41
C ARG A 106 5.23 3.44 8.32
N THR A 107 5.79 3.38 7.11
CA THR A 107 7.17 2.91 6.87
C THR A 107 8.16 4.06 6.68
N ASN A 108 7.75 5.32 6.94
CA ASN A 108 8.57 6.52 6.78
C ASN A 108 9.16 6.70 5.36
N ARG A 109 8.49 6.16 4.34
CA ARG A 109 8.90 6.27 2.93
C ARG A 109 8.17 7.37 2.16
N LEU A 110 7.10 7.93 2.73
CA LEU A 110 6.26 8.91 2.03
C LEU A 110 7.04 10.13 1.51
N ALA A 111 7.78 10.80 2.39
CA ALA A 111 8.56 12.00 2.03
C ALA A 111 9.71 11.70 1.06
N SER A 112 10.34 10.52 1.17
CA SER A 112 11.42 10.11 0.25
C SER A 112 10.90 9.67 -1.12
N THR A 113 9.65 9.22 -1.20
CA THR A 113 9.05 8.74 -2.46
C THR A 113 8.30 9.86 -3.20
N PHE A 114 7.72 10.82 -2.48
CA PHE A 114 6.84 11.83 -3.06
C PHE A 114 7.20 13.23 -2.54
N THR A 115 7.65 14.11 -3.44
CA THR A 115 8.04 15.51 -3.13
C THR A 115 6.90 16.35 -2.56
N GLY A 116 5.64 15.98 -2.86
CA GLY A 116 4.44 16.59 -2.29
C GLY A 116 4.29 16.42 -0.78
N PHE A 117 5.13 15.58 -0.14
CA PHE A 117 5.11 15.32 1.30
C PHE A 117 6.49 15.55 1.95
N SER A 118 7.40 16.27 1.30
CA SER A 118 8.75 16.55 1.82
C SER A 118 8.98 18.03 2.13
N GLY A 119 9.96 18.33 2.98
CA GLY A 119 10.37 19.69 3.31
C GLY A 119 9.20 20.53 3.83
N ALA A 120 9.00 21.72 3.24
CA ALA A 120 7.90 22.61 3.58
C ALA A 120 6.50 21.97 3.42
N ASN A 121 6.37 20.87 2.67
CA ASN A 121 5.10 20.17 2.46
C ASN A 121 4.88 18.97 3.39
N ALA A 122 5.76 18.72 4.37
CA ALA A 122 5.66 17.54 5.24
C ALA A 122 4.33 17.43 6.00
N PHE A 123 3.72 18.57 6.34
CA PHE A 123 2.42 18.63 7.02
C PHE A 123 1.29 17.94 6.24
N ARG A 124 1.41 17.85 4.90
CA ARG A 124 0.39 17.24 4.02
C ARG A 124 0.24 15.72 4.21
N ALA A 125 1.12 15.09 4.99
CA ALA A 125 1.00 13.68 5.36
C ALA A 125 -0.15 13.41 6.35
N ILE A 126 -0.78 14.44 6.90
CA ILE A 126 -1.94 14.38 7.79
C ILE A 126 -3.08 15.13 7.10
N TYR A 127 -4.30 14.59 7.13
CA TYR A 127 -5.45 15.30 6.60
C TYR A 127 -5.76 16.54 7.46
N PRO A 128 -6.21 17.66 6.86
CA PRO A 128 -6.59 18.83 7.61
C PRO A 128 -7.80 18.52 8.51
N THR A 129 -7.83 19.14 9.69
CA THR A 129 -9.00 19.11 10.55
C THR A 129 -10.16 19.77 9.80
N PRO A 130 -11.34 19.12 9.68
CA PRO A 130 -12.47 19.72 8.97
C PRO A 130 -12.91 21.03 9.64
N GLN A 131 -13.06 22.10 8.85
CA GLN A 131 -13.37 23.45 9.35
C GLN A 131 -14.63 23.49 10.24
N ARG A 132 -15.64 22.70 9.90
CA ARG A 132 -16.88 22.58 10.71
C ARG A 132 -16.62 22.11 12.13
N GLU A 133 -15.65 21.22 12.35
CA GLU A 133 -15.34 20.70 13.69
C GLU A 133 -14.60 21.76 14.53
N ILE A 134 -13.76 22.59 13.90
CA ILE A 134 -13.08 23.73 14.54
C ILE A 134 -14.11 24.78 14.99
N ILE A 135 -15.04 25.13 14.11
CA ILE A 135 -16.08 26.14 14.40
C ILE A 135 -17.03 25.64 15.48
N ASN A 136 -17.56 24.41 15.34
CA ASN A 136 -18.54 23.86 16.29
C ASN A 136 -17.96 23.63 17.69
N SER A 137 -16.66 23.35 17.77
CA SER A 137 -15.97 23.19 19.07
C SER A 137 -15.57 24.52 19.71
N ALA A 138 -15.92 25.67 19.12
CA ALA A 138 -15.49 27.00 19.56
C ALA A 138 -13.96 27.09 19.75
N GLY A 139 -13.20 26.44 18.87
CA GLY A 139 -11.73 26.44 18.89
C GLY A 139 -11.07 25.45 19.86
N GLN A 140 -11.84 24.57 20.52
CA GLN A 140 -11.27 23.48 21.33
C GLN A 140 -10.60 22.41 20.45
N ILE A 141 -11.14 22.16 19.26
CA ILE A 141 -10.49 21.36 18.22
C ILE A 141 -9.70 22.32 17.33
N THR A 142 -8.39 22.12 17.26
CA THR A 142 -7.47 22.99 16.51
C THR A 142 -7.07 22.40 15.16
N GLN A 143 -6.54 23.24 14.28
CA GLN A 143 -6.01 22.82 12.99
C GLN A 143 -4.68 22.08 13.15
N VAL A 144 -4.43 21.12 12.27
CA VAL A 144 -3.12 20.46 12.16
C VAL A 144 -2.06 21.48 11.73
N ALA A 145 -0.92 21.51 12.42
CA ALA A 145 0.16 22.45 12.14
C ALA A 145 0.58 22.42 10.66
N GLY A 146 0.62 23.59 10.02
CA GLY A 146 0.99 23.78 8.61
C GLY A 146 -0.18 24.00 7.64
N TYR A 147 -1.42 23.74 8.08
CA TYR A 147 -2.66 24.07 7.35
C TYR A 147 -3.24 25.42 7.76
#